data_AF-A0A382SAZ3-F1
#
_entry.id   AF-A0A382SAZ3-F1
#
_cell.length_a   1.000
_cell.length_b   1.000
_cell.length_c   1.000
_cell.angle_alpha   90.00
_cell.angle_beta   90.00
_cell.angle_gamma   90.00
#
_symmetry.space_group_name_H-M   'P 1'
#
loop_
_entity.id
_entity.type
_entity.pdbx_description
1 polymer ?
#
loop_
_entity_poly.entity_id
_entity_poly.type
_entity_poly.pdbx_seq_one_letter_code
_entity_poly.pdbx_strand_id
1 'polypeptide(L)'
;MDYTIRRAAQPLGTPTAHGDHALWAGADELSVTDYPWKDSGHRPTVRARVLWDDGFLAVRFEVDDRYVRAVAQMWNDSVCSDSCVEFFVAPNADPQHDAYFNFEVNCGGTMLLYACASTADREAGNKTVSVSDEDGAAIRIAHSLPKIVEPEITEPTSWAVEYHIPWGLFDR
;
A
#
# COMPACT_ATOMS: atom_id res chain seq x y z
N MET A 1 -13.00 -12.66 -7.34
CA MET A 1 -12.24 -13.21 -6.20
C MET A 1 -12.58 -12.33 -5.03
N ASP A 2 -12.87 -12.94 -3.88
CA ASP A 2 -13.28 -12.19 -2.69
C ASP A 2 -12.18 -12.34 -1.64
N TYR A 3 -11.82 -11.25 -0.96
CA TYR A 3 -10.85 -11.22 0.14
C TYR A 3 -11.53 -10.74 1.41
N THR A 4 -11.37 -11.46 2.52
CA THR A 4 -11.93 -11.06 3.81
C THR A 4 -10.88 -10.38 4.67
N ILE A 5 -11.08 -9.10 4.98
CA ILE A 5 -10.21 -8.38 5.93
C ILE A 5 -10.61 -8.80 7.34
N ARG A 6 -9.77 -9.62 7.98
CA ARG A 6 -10.04 -10.14 9.33
C ARG A 6 -9.64 -9.12 10.40
N ARG A 7 -10.37 -9.16 11.52
CA ARG A 7 -9.97 -8.43 12.72
C ARG A 7 -8.72 -9.07 13.31
N ALA A 8 -7.73 -8.27 13.69
CA ALA A 8 -6.52 -8.74 14.34
C ALA A 8 -6.84 -9.38 15.71
N ALA A 9 -6.18 -10.49 16.02
CA ALA A 9 -6.37 -11.20 17.29
C ALA A 9 -5.76 -10.47 18.51
N GLN A 10 -4.88 -9.51 18.24
CA GLN A 10 -4.22 -8.62 19.19
C GLN A 10 -4.10 -7.23 18.56
N PRO A 11 -3.88 -6.15 19.34
CA PRO A 11 -3.71 -4.81 18.78
C PRO A 11 -2.63 -4.77 17.69
N LEU A 12 -2.88 -4.05 16.61
CA LEU A 12 -1.97 -3.94 15.46
C LEU A 12 -0.62 -3.32 15.86
N GLY A 13 -0.62 -2.41 16.84
CA GLY A 13 0.60 -1.84 17.40
C GLY A 13 1.31 -0.87 16.43
N THR A 14 2.61 -1.08 16.25
CA THR A 14 3.46 -0.30 15.34
C THR A 14 3.93 -1.22 14.23
N PRO A 15 3.90 -0.80 12.96
CA PRO A 15 4.38 -1.62 11.87
C PRO A 15 5.87 -1.91 12.01
N THR A 16 6.28 -3.12 11.63
CA THR A 16 7.70 -3.53 11.73
C THR A 16 8.28 -3.99 10.40
N ALA A 17 7.45 -4.35 9.42
CA ALA A 17 7.85 -4.95 8.14
C ALA A 17 8.69 -6.24 8.26
N HIS A 18 8.90 -6.79 9.46
CA HIS A 18 9.67 -8.02 9.68
C HIS A 18 8.80 -9.29 9.59
N GLY A 19 9.39 -10.37 9.07
CA GLY A 19 8.73 -11.52 8.45
C GLY A 19 8.17 -12.63 9.35
N ASP A 20 7.96 -12.39 10.64
CA ASP A 20 7.41 -13.44 11.54
C ASP A 20 6.58 -12.85 12.67
N HIS A 21 5.77 -11.84 12.37
CA HIS A 21 4.88 -11.28 13.37
C HIS A 21 3.65 -12.19 13.50
N ALA A 22 3.49 -12.84 14.65
CA ALA A 22 2.32 -13.66 15.01
C ALA A 22 0.97 -12.96 14.74
N LEU A 23 0.97 -11.62 14.66
CA LEU A 23 -0.16 -10.80 14.22
C LEU A 23 -0.73 -11.23 12.86
N TRP A 24 0.13 -11.49 11.87
CA TRP A 24 -0.27 -11.76 10.49
C TRP A 24 -0.69 -13.22 10.26
N ALA A 25 -0.44 -14.12 11.23
CA ALA A 25 -0.79 -15.53 11.13
C ALA A 25 -2.31 -15.78 10.97
N GLY A 26 -3.12 -14.84 11.45
CA GLY A 26 -4.58 -14.90 11.32
C GLY A 26 -5.14 -14.19 10.10
N ALA A 27 -4.31 -13.56 9.25
CA ALA A 27 -4.76 -12.87 8.05
C ALA A 27 -4.86 -13.82 6.86
N ASP A 28 -5.83 -13.57 5.97
CA ASP A 28 -5.84 -14.24 4.68
C ASP A 28 -4.67 -13.71 3.83
N GLU A 29 -4.05 -14.57 3.02
CA GLU A 29 -3.00 -14.18 2.09
C GLU A 29 -3.57 -14.02 0.68
N LEU A 30 -3.24 -12.90 0.04
CA LEU A 30 -3.54 -12.62 -1.36
C LEU A 30 -2.24 -12.65 -2.18
N SER A 31 -2.21 -13.45 -3.25
CA SER A 31 -1.14 -13.38 -4.24
C SER A 31 -1.54 -12.45 -5.38
N VAL A 32 -0.64 -11.55 -5.80
CA VAL A 32 -0.86 -10.71 -6.99
C VAL A 32 -0.38 -11.46 -8.22
N THR A 33 -1.33 -12.03 -8.98
CA THR A 33 -1.04 -12.93 -10.11
C THR A 33 -1.59 -12.44 -11.45
N ASP A 34 -2.33 -11.32 -11.45
CA ASP A 34 -2.95 -10.77 -12.65
C ASP A 34 -2.03 -9.73 -13.30
N TYR A 35 -1.64 -9.99 -14.55
CA TYR A 35 -0.76 -9.13 -15.33
C TYR A 35 -1.50 -8.71 -16.61
N PRO A 36 -2.29 -7.61 -16.59
CA PRO A 36 -3.14 -7.22 -17.72
C PRO A 36 -2.34 -6.63 -18.90
N TRP A 37 -1.07 -6.28 -18.67
CA TRP A 37 -0.19 -5.67 -19.66
C TRP A 37 0.56 -6.71 -20.48
N LYS A 38 1.27 -6.24 -21.52
CA LYS A 38 2.17 -7.09 -22.29
C LYS A 38 3.25 -7.66 -21.37
N ASP A 39 3.36 -8.98 -21.34
CA ASP A 39 4.33 -9.69 -20.51
C ASP A 39 5.76 -9.28 -20.84
N SER A 40 6.47 -8.77 -19.84
CA SER A 40 7.90 -8.45 -19.89
C SER A 40 8.78 -9.65 -19.56
N GLY A 41 8.20 -10.76 -19.08
CA GLY A 41 8.92 -11.89 -18.49
C GLY A 41 9.40 -11.65 -17.06
N HIS A 42 9.09 -10.48 -16.49
CA HIS A 42 9.39 -10.13 -15.10
C HIS A 42 8.12 -10.17 -14.26
N ARG A 43 8.07 -11.12 -13.32
CA ARG A 43 6.90 -11.41 -12.48
C ARG A 43 7.39 -11.68 -11.06
N PRO A 44 7.66 -10.63 -10.26
CA PRO A 44 8.05 -10.82 -8.87
C PRO A 44 6.92 -11.56 -8.13
N THR A 45 7.29 -12.37 -7.14
CA THR A 45 6.28 -13.02 -6.29
C THR A 45 5.82 -12.00 -5.26
N VAL A 46 4.55 -11.65 -5.28
CA VAL A 46 3.97 -10.65 -4.37
C VAL A 46 2.89 -11.30 -3.53
N ARG A 47 3.01 -11.18 -2.21
CA ARG A 47 2.02 -11.57 -1.21
C ARG A 47 1.54 -10.33 -0.48
N ALA A 48 0.23 -10.17 -0.36
CA ALA A 48 -0.41 -9.10 0.38
C ALA A 48 -1.27 -9.68 1.51
N ARG A 49 -1.32 -8.98 2.63
CA ARG A 49 -2.21 -9.28 3.76
C ARG A 49 -2.81 -7.98 4.28
N VAL A 50 -4.05 -8.06 4.70
CA VAL A 50 -4.79 -6.93 5.29
C VAL A 50 -5.50 -7.38 6.56
N LEU A 51 -5.36 -6.62 7.62
CA LEU A 51 -6.00 -6.80 8.92
C LEU A 51 -6.60 -5.49 9.40
N TRP A 52 -7.51 -5.56 10.36
CA TRP A 52 -8.01 -4.37 11.04
C TRP A 52 -8.13 -4.53 12.56
N ASP A 53 -8.05 -3.42 13.28
CA ASP A 53 -8.53 -3.29 14.66
C ASP A 53 -9.34 -1.99 14.81
N ASP A 54 -9.75 -1.64 16.03
CA ASP A 54 -10.61 -0.47 16.24
C ASP A 54 -9.91 0.88 15.92
N GLY A 55 -8.58 0.89 15.76
CA GLY A 55 -7.79 2.07 15.44
C GLY A 55 -7.34 2.15 13.99
N PHE A 56 -6.99 1.01 13.38
CA PHE A 56 -6.32 1.00 12.08
C PHE A 56 -6.81 -0.10 11.13
N LEU A 57 -6.68 0.20 9.84
CA LEU A 57 -6.56 -0.77 8.76
C LEU A 57 -5.07 -0.98 8.46
N ALA A 58 -4.55 -2.18 8.69
CA ALA A 58 -3.17 -2.52 8.40
C ALA A 58 -3.04 -3.26 7.07
N VAL A 59 -2.10 -2.82 6.25
CA VAL A 59 -1.75 -3.44 4.97
C VAL A 59 -0.28 -3.85 5.01
N ARG A 60 0.02 -5.05 4.53
CA ARG A 60 1.38 -5.57 4.40
C ARG A 60 1.58 -6.19 3.03
N PHE A 61 2.71 -5.85 2.41
CA PHE A 61 3.21 -6.50 1.20
C PHE A 61 4.55 -7.17 1.47
N GLU A 62 4.75 -8.32 0.85
CA GLU A 62 6.01 -9.05 0.81
C GLU A 62 6.29 -9.41 -0.64
N VAL A 63 7.47 -9.04 -1.11
CA VAL A 63 7.84 -9.10 -2.53
C VAL A 63 9.19 -9.79 -2.66
N ASP A 64 9.22 -10.84 -3.48
CA ASP A 64 10.45 -11.48 -3.93
C ASP A 64 10.74 -11.04 -5.38
N ASP A 65 11.77 -10.23 -5.54
CA ASP A 65 12.13 -9.52 -6.77
C ASP A 65 13.63 -9.74 -7.11
N ARG A 66 14.10 -9.20 -8.24
CA ARG A 66 15.51 -9.11 -8.64
C ARG A 66 15.88 -7.78 -9.30
N TYR A 67 14.96 -6.82 -9.41
CA TYR A 67 15.22 -5.46 -9.88
C TYR A 67 14.59 -4.47 -8.91
N VAL A 68 15.36 -4.09 -7.88
CA VAL A 68 14.83 -3.30 -6.76
C VAL A 68 15.47 -1.93 -6.69
N ARG A 69 14.65 -0.89 -6.74
CA ARG A 69 15.09 0.50 -6.73
C ARG A 69 14.12 1.40 -5.97
N ALA A 70 14.65 2.40 -5.26
CA ALA A 70 13.88 3.43 -4.59
C ALA A 70 14.67 4.75 -4.58
N VAL A 71 14.20 5.78 -5.26
CA VAL A 71 14.83 7.11 -5.27
C VAL A 71 13.90 8.25 -4.90
N ALA A 72 12.59 8.02 -4.85
CA ALA A 72 11.63 8.99 -4.34
C ALA A 72 11.95 9.33 -2.87
N GLN A 73 12.07 10.63 -2.56
CA GLN A 73 12.56 11.11 -1.26
C GLN A 73 11.47 11.68 -0.38
N MET A 74 10.49 12.34 -1.01
CA MET A 74 9.48 13.14 -0.35
C MET A 74 8.10 12.48 -0.45
N TRP A 75 7.24 12.82 0.49
CA TRP A 75 5.82 12.50 0.43
C TRP A 75 5.23 12.96 -0.91
N ASN A 76 4.43 12.09 -1.55
CA ASN A 76 3.85 12.32 -2.88
C ASN A 76 4.83 12.53 -4.05
N ASP A 77 6.10 12.16 -3.89
CA ASP A 77 6.99 11.97 -5.04
C ASP A 77 6.46 10.82 -5.94
N SER A 78 6.93 10.79 -7.19
CA SER A 78 6.55 9.77 -8.19
C SER A 78 7.13 8.39 -7.87
N VAL A 79 6.54 7.69 -6.89
CA VAL A 79 6.95 6.35 -6.44
C VAL A 79 6.68 5.24 -7.44
N CYS A 80 5.75 5.42 -8.39
CA CYS A 80 5.41 4.42 -9.41
C CYS A 80 6.55 4.13 -10.41
N SER A 81 7.61 4.94 -10.40
CA SER A 81 8.85 4.71 -11.18
C SER A 81 9.94 3.97 -10.39
N ASP A 82 9.70 3.72 -9.10
CA ASP A 82 10.50 2.87 -8.23
C ASP A 82 9.87 1.46 -8.14
N SER A 83 10.50 0.54 -7.41
CA SER A 83 9.87 -0.73 -7.04
C SER A 83 8.74 -0.48 -6.05
N CYS A 84 7.51 -0.51 -6.55
CA CYS A 84 6.31 -0.02 -5.86
C CYS A 84 5.27 -1.13 -5.69
N VAL A 85 4.52 -1.06 -4.58
CA VAL A 85 3.27 -1.80 -4.37
C VAL A 85 2.14 -0.81 -4.13
N GLU A 86 0.93 -1.18 -4.58
CA GLU A 86 -0.21 -0.29 -4.56
C GLU A 86 -1.43 -0.95 -3.93
N PHE A 87 -2.18 -0.21 -3.13
CA PHE A 87 -3.44 -0.63 -2.53
C PHE A 87 -4.52 0.42 -2.81
N PHE A 88 -5.61 -0.02 -3.43
CA PHE A 88 -6.75 0.83 -3.77
C PHE A 88 -7.95 0.43 -2.93
N VAL A 89 -8.57 1.41 -2.27
CA VAL A 89 -9.73 1.15 -1.41
C VAL A 89 -10.78 2.25 -1.55
N ALA A 90 -12.02 1.84 -1.82
CA ALA A 90 -13.21 2.67 -1.73
C ALA A 90 -13.92 2.34 -0.40
N PRO A 91 -13.85 3.21 0.62
CA PRO A 91 -14.46 2.93 1.93
C PRO A 91 -15.99 3.04 1.89
N ASN A 92 -16.56 3.73 0.90
CA ASN A 92 -18.00 3.78 0.68
C ASN A 92 -18.45 2.54 -0.10
N ALA A 93 -19.45 1.84 0.43
CA ALA A 93 -20.01 0.65 -0.20
C ALA A 93 -20.99 0.96 -1.34
N ASP A 94 -21.42 2.22 -1.51
CA ASP A 94 -22.27 2.64 -2.62
C ASP A 94 -21.48 2.68 -3.93
N PRO A 95 -21.78 1.80 -4.92
CA PRO A 95 -21.07 1.78 -6.20
C PRO A 95 -21.27 3.06 -7.03
N GLN A 96 -22.27 3.89 -6.71
CA GLN A 96 -22.46 5.19 -7.36
C GLN A 96 -21.52 6.26 -6.81
N HIS A 97 -20.91 6.00 -5.64
CA HIS A 97 -19.89 6.82 -5.00
C HIS A 97 -18.55 6.07 -5.02
N ASP A 98 -18.03 5.87 -6.23
CA ASP A 98 -16.75 5.19 -6.51
C ASP A 98 -15.51 6.06 -6.21
N ALA A 99 -15.61 6.96 -5.23
CA ALA A 99 -14.44 7.66 -4.69
C ALA A 99 -13.56 6.65 -3.93
N TYR A 100 -12.25 6.78 -4.06
CA TYR A 100 -11.30 5.83 -3.49
C TYR A 100 -9.99 6.50 -3.09
N PHE A 101 -9.15 5.76 -2.38
CA PHE A 101 -7.77 6.13 -2.06
C PHE A 101 -6.79 5.22 -2.79
N ASN A 102 -5.71 5.78 -3.35
CA ASN A 102 -4.59 5.01 -3.94
C ASN A 102 -3.35 5.13 -3.05
N PHE A 103 -3.09 4.12 -2.24
CA PHE A 103 -1.86 4.04 -1.47
C PHE A 103 -0.78 3.42 -2.36
N GLU A 104 0.14 4.24 -2.86
CA GLU A 104 1.31 3.79 -3.61
C GLU A 104 2.55 3.91 -2.72
N VAL A 105 3.31 2.82 -2.56
CA VAL A 105 4.44 2.75 -1.62
C VAL A 105 5.62 2.06 -2.28
N ASN A 106 6.76 2.76 -2.40
CA ASN A 106 7.98 2.13 -2.88
C ASN A 106 8.65 1.25 -1.81
N CYS A 107 9.60 0.42 -2.20
CA CYS A 107 10.29 -0.52 -1.31
C CYS A 107 11.06 0.14 -0.16
N GLY A 108 11.34 1.45 -0.27
CA GLY A 108 11.95 2.29 0.76
C GLY A 108 10.93 3.01 1.66
N GLY A 109 9.63 2.75 1.51
CA GLY A 109 8.57 3.31 2.35
C GLY A 109 8.19 4.75 2.04
N THR A 110 8.66 5.35 0.94
CA THR A 110 8.10 6.62 0.45
C THR A 110 6.72 6.34 -0.12
N MET A 111 5.74 7.17 0.24
CA MET A 111 4.34 7.00 -0.12
C MET A 111 3.84 8.18 -0.95
N LEU A 112 3.03 7.83 -1.96
CA LEU A 112 2.14 8.74 -2.67
C LEU A 112 0.70 8.30 -2.36
N LEU A 113 -0.14 9.27 -2.05
CA LEU A 113 -1.52 9.03 -1.66
C LEU A 113 -2.44 10.15 -2.13
N TYR A 114 -3.43 9.78 -2.94
CA TYR A 114 -4.53 10.66 -3.30
C TYR A 114 -5.87 10.14 -2.76
N ALA A 115 -6.75 11.10 -2.47
CA ALA A 115 -8.19 10.89 -2.43
C ALA A 115 -8.73 11.14 -3.85
N CYS A 116 -9.05 10.06 -4.54
CA CYS A 116 -9.56 10.06 -5.89
C CYS A 116 -11.07 10.34 -5.89
N ALA A 117 -11.44 11.45 -6.52
CA ALA A 117 -12.82 11.83 -6.75
C ALA A 117 -13.60 10.71 -7.47
N SER A 118 -14.87 10.52 -7.09
CA SER A 118 -15.81 9.62 -7.78
C SER A 118 -16.02 10.04 -9.25
N THR A 119 -16.60 9.17 -10.05
CA THR A 119 -17.02 9.47 -11.42
C THR A 119 -17.98 10.67 -11.43
N ALA A 120 -18.97 10.68 -10.54
CA ALA A 120 -19.92 11.78 -10.41
C ALA A 120 -19.24 13.10 -9.98
N ASP A 121 -18.29 13.04 -9.04
CA ASP A 121 -17.48 14.19 -8.63
C ASP A 121 -16.70 14.78 -9.80
N ARG A 122 -16.04 13.92 -10.59
CA ARG A 122 -15.26 14.36 -11.76
C ARG A 122 -16.14 15.01 -12.81
N GLU A 123 -17.34 14.47 -13.06
CA GLU A 123 -18.34 15.08 -13.94
C GLU A 123 -18.82 16.44 -13.42
N ALA A 124 -18.91 16.60 -12.11
CA ALA A 124 -19.21 17.88 -11.45
C ALA A 124 -18.01 18.85 -11.40
N GLY A 125 -16.83 18.45 -11.86
CA GLY A 125 -15.61 19.26 -11.91
C GLY A 125 -14.73 19.18 -10.66
N ASN A 126 -15.08 18.34 -9.68
CA ASN A 126 -14.22 18.01 -8.55
C ASN A 126 -13.01 17.21 -9.04
N LYS A 127 -11.89 17.32 -8.33
CA LYS A 127 -10.62 16.70 -8.73
C LYS A 127 -10.13 15.73 -7.67
N THR A 128 -9.35 14.76 -8.11
CA THR A 128 -8.46 14.00 -7.23
C THR A 128 -7.54 14.97 -6.49
N VAL A 129 -7.46 14.82 -5.17
CA VAL A 129 -6.63 15.65 -4.30
C VAL A 129 -5.59 14.82 -3.60
N SER A 130 -4.39 15.37 -3.46
CA SER A 130 -3.34 14.76 -2.67
C SER A 130 -3.75 14.78 -1.20
N VAL A 131 -3.55 13.68 -0.49
CA VAL A 131 -3.77 13.66 0.96
C VAL A 131 -2.76 14.59 1.62
N SER A 132 -3.26 15.41 2.54
CA SER A 132 -2.47 16.44 3.22
C SER A 132 -1.28 15.84 3.98
N ASP A 133 -0.21 16.61 4.17
CA ASP A 133 0.94 16.18 4.96
C ASP A 133 0.54 15.82 6.40
N GLU A 134 -0.47 16.50 6.96
CA GLU A 134 -0.98 16.25 8.31
C GLU A 134 -1.68 14.89 8.40
N ASP A 135 -2.60 14.61 7.48
CA ASP A 135 -3.30 13.32 7.45
C ASP A 135 -2.36 12.17 7.04
N GLY A 136 -1.42 12.44 6.13
CA GLY A 136 -0.37 11.50 5.74
C GLY A 136 0.56 11.14 6.89
N ALA A 137 0.91 12.10 7.75
CA ALA A 137 1.74 11.86 8.95
C ALA A 137 1.04 10.97 10.00
N ALA A 138 -0.28 10.81 9.93
CA ALA A 138 -1.01 9.90 10.82
C ALA A 138 -0.87 8.42 10.40
N ILE A 139 -0.44 8.15 9.16
CA ILE A 139 -0.16 6.80 8.68
C ILE A 139 1.18 6.34 9.25
N ARG A 140 1.17 5.15 9.89
CA ARG A 140 2.41 4.54 10.39
C ARG A 140 2.95 3.63 9.30
N ILE A 141 4.26 3.66 9.06
CA ILE A 141 4.90 2.83 8.03
C ILE A 141 6.21 2.23 8.53
N ALA A 142 6.48 1.00 8.12
CA ALA A 142 7.78 0.34 8.21
C ALA A 142 8.10 -0.33 6.89
N HIS A 143 9.38 -0.48 6.61
CA HIS A 143 9.89 -1.07 5.38
C HIS A 143 11.20 -1.82 5.69
N SER A 144 11.48 -2.91 4.97
CA SER A 144 12.63 -3.77 5.25
C SER A 144 13.92 -3.32 4.57
N LEU A 145 13.84 -2.52 3.51
CA LEU A 145 15.00 -1.96 2.80
C LEU A 145 15.31 -0.54 3.27
N PRO A 146 16.48 0.04 2.96
CA PRO A 146 16.73 1.46 3.21
C PRO A 146 15.74 2.36 2.46
N LYS A 147 15.55 3.59 2.96
CA LYS A 147 14.65 4.57 2.31
C LYS A 147 15.01 4.83 0.85
N ILE A 148 16.31 4.88 0.55
CA ILE A 148 16.84 5.02 -0.80
C ILE A 148 17.62 3.77 -1.16
N VAL A 149 17.29 3.18 -2.29
CA VAL A 149 17.97 2.04 -2.92
C VAL A 149 18.47 2.52 -4.28
N GLU A 150 19.71 2.97 -4.30
CA GLU A 150 20.45 3.38 -5.49
C GLU A 150 21.94 3.06 -5.25
N PRO A 151 22.61 2.30 -6.14
CA PRO A 151 22.12 1.78 -7.42
C PRO A 151 21.02 0.73 -7.31
N GLU A 152 20.32 0.49 -8.43
CA GLU A 152 19.35 -0.61 -8.55
C GLU A 152 20.00 -1.94 -8.17
N ILE A 153 19.33 -2.69 -7.29
CA ILE A 153 19.72 -4.05 -6.92
C ILE A 153 19.31 -4.97 -8.07
N THR A 154 20.24 -5.80 -8.55
CA THR A 154 20.02 -6.68 -9.72
C THR A 154 20.08 -8.18 -9.38
N GLU A 155 20.25 -8.48 -8.09
CA GLU A 155 20.22 -9.82 -7.51
C GLU A 155 18.87 -10.12 -6.82
N PRO A 156 18.52 -11.42 -6.66
CA PRO A 156 17.33 -11.82 -5.93
C PRO A 156 17.26 -11.19 -4.54
N THR A 157 16.18 -10.45 -4.28
CA THR A 157 15.99 -9.62 -3.09
C THR A 157 14.55 -9.73 -2.62
N SER A 158 14.37 -10.08 -1.35
CA SER A 158 13.09 -10.04 -0.68
C SER A 158 12.93 -8.73 0.07
N TRP A 159 11.79 -8.08 -0.08
CA TRP A 159 11.47 -6.86 0.64
C TRP A 159 10.02 -6.83 1.09
N ALA A 160 9.75 -6.02 2.12
CA ALA A 160 8.42 -5.86 2.67
C ALA A 160 8.16 -4.41 3.04
N VAL A 161 6.90 -4.01 2.89
CA VAL A 161 6.36 -2.76 3.43
C VAL A 161 5.12 -3.08 4.24
N GLU A 162 4.97 -2.39 5.36
CA GLU A 162 3.82 -2.53 6.25
C GLU A 162 3.39 -1.14 6.68
N TYR A 163 2.10 -0.82 6.54
CA TYR A 163 1.56 0.45 6.97
C TYR A 163 0.19 0.30 7.60
N HIS A 164 -0.07 1.14 8.60
CA HIS A 164 -1.31 1.17 9.36
C HIS A 164 -2.01 2.49 9.12
N ILE A 165 -3.19 2.42 8.51
CA ILE A 165 -4.03 3.55 8.12
C ILE A 165 -5.03 3.81 9.25
N PRO A 166 -5.01 4.98 9.90
CA PRO A 166 -6.02 5.29 10.91
C PRO A 166 -7.40 5.43 10.25
N TRP A 167 -8.44 4.89 10.88
CA TRP A 167 -9.80 4.96 10.32
C TRP A 167 -10.26 6.38 10.00
N GLY A 168 -9.88 7.35 10.83
CA GLY A 168 -10.21 8.76 10.64
C GLY A 168 -9.67 9.38 9.35
N LEU A 169 -8.72 8.73 8.64
CA LEU A 169 -8.30 9.16 7.30
C LEU A 169 -9.45 9.03 6.29
N PHE A 170 -10.30 8.01 6.42
CA PHE A 170 -11.39 7.76 5.49
C PHE A 170 -12.63 8.65 5.75
N ASP A 171 -12.63 9.41 6.85
CA ASP A 171 -13.67 10.38 7.18
C ASP A 171 -13.40 11.78 6.60
N ARG A 172 -12.29 11.95 5.86
CA ARG A 172 -11.81 13.23 5.32
C ARG A 172 -12.42 13.59 3.96
#